data_AF-A0A835F1L3-F1
#
_entry.id   AF-A0A835F1L3-F1
#
_cell.length_a   1.000
_cell.length_b   1.000
_cell.length_c   1.000
_cell.angle_alpha   90.00
_cell.angle_beta   90.00
_cell.angle_gamma   90.00
#
_symmetry.space_group_name_H-M   'P 1'
#
loop_
_entity.id
_entity.type
_entity.pdbx_description
1 polymer ?
#
loop_
_entity_poly.entity_id
_entity_poly.type
_entity_poly.pdbx_seq_one_letter_code
_entity_poly.pdbx_strand_id
1 'polypeptide(L)'
;MAATAAVTAGNRRRRSRAPAGGAGNDDAEEHHANPFIDTASSTSSRVQFRNVASRARWVEEAGAAEVVESKGKLWLTTGVTRGGKLCYNVEEIGFLVEKSALILLNDKDQTIGIEDIYEKIAGGKYGCSWDTFQAYKHLKSLGYIVGRYGVPWTLKNSSTSDTNQSFNKVDGTCSDITKSLKEMHIDRLTPSFEVYLPNSMFKKSSPGAPNFLLCLLRNKPFARVELEMLENNFGGIPLKYCHVDNNGRVSFLCFDEVALPRLP
;
A
#
# COMPACT_ATOMS: atom_id res chain seq x y z
N MET A 1 0.69 -71.11 42.96
CA MET A 1 0.71 -71.88 41.69
C MET A 1 1.61 -71.14 40.71
N ALA A 2 2.68 -71.83 40.25
CA ALA A 2 3.61 -71.59 39.11
C ALA A 2 3.89 -70.13 38.70
N ALA A 3 5.08 -69.52 38.80
CA ALA A 3 6.49 -69.92 38.64
C ALA A 3 6.93 -70.38 37.23
N THR A 4 8.08 -69.82 36.80
CA THR A 4 8.98 -70.10 35.64
C THR A 4 8.75 -69.27 34.37
N ALA A 5 9.76 -68.86 33.60
CA ALA A 5 11.20 -68.53 33.77
C ALA A 5 11.68 -67.93 32.42
N ALA A 6 12.73 -67.11 32.46
CA ALA A 6 13.33 -66.37 31.35
C ALA A 6 14.19 -67.23 30.39
N VAL A 7 14.42 -66.74 29.15
CA VAL A 7 15.67 -66.95 28.39
C VAL A 7 16.02 -65.70 27.55
N THR A 8 17.30 -65.35 27.64
CA THR A 8 18.09 -64.23 27.09
C THR A 8 18.66 -64.44 25.67
N ALA A 9 19.29 -63.36 25.15
CA ALA A 9 20.23 -63.24 24.00
C ALA A 9 19.59 -62.84 22.65
N GLY A 10 20.17 -61.99 21.81
CA GLY A 10 21.54 -61.46 21.76
C GLY A 10 21.66 -60.23 20.85
N ASN A 11 22.78 -59.55 21.06
CA ASN A 11 23.22 -58.25 20.56
C ASN A 11 23.49 -58.22 19.04
N ARG A 12 23.11 -57.14 18.33
CA ARG A 12 23.86 -56.68 17.14
C ARG A 12 23.62 -55.19 16.83
N ARG A 13 24.62 -54.40 17.23
CA ARG A 13 24.93 -53.05 16.75
C ARG A 13 24.91 -52.99 15.22
N ARG A 14 24.20 -52.01 14.65
CA ARG A 14 24.66 -51.32 13.44
C ARG A 14 24.52 -49.82 13.64
N ARG A 15 25.68 -49.19 13.86
CA ARG A 15 25.89 -47.76 13.61
C ARG A 15 25.69 -47.52 12.12
N SER A 16 24.80 -46.60 11.75
CA SER A 16 24.91 -45.86 10.50
C SER A 16 24.77 -44.38 10.80
N ARG A 17 25.88 -43.69 10.53
CA ARG A 17 26.17 -42.27 10.67
C ARG A 17 25.39 -41.48 9.61
N ALA A 18 24.96 -40.28 10.00
CA ALA A 18 24.24 -39.31 9.17
C ALA A 18 25.01 -38.87 7.90
N PRO A 19 24.32 -38.21 6.97
CA PRO A 19 24.53 -36.76 6.81
C PRO A 19 23.19 -36.02 6.93
N ALA A 20 23.06 -34.98 7.77
CA ALA A 20 23.50 -33.61 7.52
C ALA A 20 22.92 -33.02 6.23
N GLY A 21 21.97 -32.08 6.37
CA GLY A 21 21.47 -31.27 5.26
C GLY A 21 19.96 -31.19 5.19
N GLY A 22 19.33 -30.54 6.15
CA GLY A 22 17.95 -30.07 6.03
C GLY A 22 17.95 -28.62 6.46
N ALA A 23 18.11 -27.72 5.50
CA ALA A 23 18.02 -26.28 5.69
C ALA A 23 16.71 -25.98 6.41
N GLY A 24 16.81 -25.48 7.64
CA GLY A 24 15.70 -24.77 8.26
C GLY A 24 15.42 -23.58 7.36
N ASN A 25 14.31 -23.65 6.62
CA ASN A 25 13.65 -22.43 6.17
C ASN A 25 13.12 -21.77 7.43
N ASP A 26 13.98 -21.02 8.10
CA ASP A 26 13.58 -19.98 9.05
C ASP A 26 13.04 -18.80 8.23
N ASP A 27 11.98 -19.03 7.46
CA ASP A 27 11.06 -17.99 7.03
C ASP A 27 10.27 -17.59 8.28
N ALA A 28 10.94 -16.91 9.20
CA ALA A 28 10.29 -16.29 10.34
C ALA A 28 9.11 -15.48 9.81
N GLU A 29 7.91 -15.78 10.28
CA GLU A 29 6.71 -15.01 9.99
C GLU A 29 6.94 -13.57 10.47
N GLU A 30 7.46 -12.72 9.58
CA GLU A 30 7.66 -11.31 9.88
C GLU A 30 6.28 -10.65 9.89
N HIS A 31 5.66 -10.61 11.07
CA HIS A 31 4.41 -9.91 11.27
C HIS A 31 4.58 -8.43 10.87
N HIS A 32 3.90 -8.03 9.79
CA HIS A 32 3.84 -6.66 9.27
C HIS A 32 2.87 -5.81 10.10
N ALA A 33 3.03 -5.84 11.42
CA ALA A 33 2.21 -5.04 12.32
C ALA A 33 2.43 -3.56 12.06
N ASN A 34 1.34 -2.79 11.95
CA ASN A 34 1.45 -1.34 11.78
C ASN A 34 2.13 -0.75 13.02
N PRO A 35 3.36 -0.19 12.92
CA PRO A 35 4.07 0.36 14.08
C PRO A 35 3.39 1.61 14.65
N PHE A 36 2.34 2.13 14.00
CA PHE A 36 1.54 3.26 14.46
C PHE A 36 0.28 2.86 15.24
N ILE A 37 -0.04 1.57 15.39
CA ILE A 37 -1.20 1.11 16.17
C ILE A 37 -0.73 0.54 17.50
N ASP A 38 -1.10 1.21 18.59
CA ASP A 38 -0.92 0.72 19.96
C ASP A 38 -1.85 -0.47 20.21
N THR A 39 -1.41 -1.67 19.85
CA THR A 39 -2.09 -2.91 20.25
C THR A 39 -1.50 -3.42 21.56
N ALA A 40 -1.59 -2.62 22.62
CA ALA A 40 -1.22 -3.05 23.96
C ALA A 40 -2.13 -2.40 25.00
N SER A 41 -3.16 -3.13 25.41
CA SER A 41 -3.84 -2.88 26.69
C SER A 41 -2.86 -3.19 27.82
N SER A 42 -2.07 -2.20 28.24
CA SER A 42 -1.63 -1.99 29.63
C SER A 42 -0.67 -0.81 29.70
N THR A 43 -1.16 0.30 30.26
CA THR A 43 -0.43 1.19 31.20
C THR A 43 1.09 1.37 31.01
N SER A 44 1.57 1.68 29.81
CA SER A 44 2.94 2.19 29.65
C SER A 44 2.94 3.48 28.85
N SER A 45 3.46 4.50 29.51
CA SER A 45 3.52 5.91 29.15
C SER A 45 3.89 6.19 27.70
N ARG A 46 3.14 7.12 27.06
CA ARG A 46 3.48 7.92 25.86
C ARG A 46 4.79 7.48 25.19
N VAL A 47 4.69 6.55 24.26
CA VAL A 47 5.81 6.20 23.39
C VAL A 47 6.01 7.37 22.42
N GLN A 48 6.76 8.38 22.87
CA GLN A 48 7.53 9.21 21.95
C GLN A 48 8.35 8.22 21.12
N PHE A 49 8.29 8.31 19.79
CA PHE A 49 9.24 7.61 18.93
C PHE A 49 10.66 8.11 19.30
N ARG A 50 11.30 7.45 20.27
CA ARG A 50 12.71 7.69 20.64
C ARG A 50 13.69 7.19 19.58
N ASN A 51 13.18 6.79 18.40
CA ASN A 51 13.95 6.25 17.30
C ASN A 51 14.03 7.26 16.16
N VAL A 52 15.26 7.46 15.70
CA VAL A 52 15.67 8.33 14.58
C VAL A 52 14.70 8.18 13.40
N ALA A 53 14.12 9.29 12.95
CA ALA A 53 13.27 9.32 11.77
C ALA A 53 14.05 8.90 10.52
N SER A 54 13.37 8.27 9.56
CA SER A 54 13.96 8.06 8.23
C SER A 54 14.24 9.41 7.58
N ARG A 55 15.17 9.48 6.64
CA ARG A 55 15.46 10.68 5.86
C ARG A 55 15.26 10.40 4.38
N ALA A 56 14.55 11.28 3.69
CA ALA A 56 14.37 11.17 2.25
C ALA A 56 14.56 12.53 1.59
N ARG A 57 15.12 12.53 0.38
CA ARG A 57 15.35 13.74 -0.42
C ARG A 57 14.22 13.88 -1.43
N TRP A 58 13.58 15.05 -1.42
CA TRP A 58 12.54 15.40 -2.37
C TRP A 58 13.11 15.54 -3.79
N VAL A 59 12.40 14.97 -4.77
CA VAL A 59 12.71 15.06 -6.20
C VAL A 59 11.49 15.67 -6.90
N GLU A 60 11.60 16.96 -7.22
CA GLU A 60 10.49 17.78 -7.75
C GLU A 60 9.89 17.18 -9.03
N GLU A 61 10.74 16.79 -9.98
CA GLU A 61 10.32 16.19 -11.27
C GLU A 61 9.57 14.87 -11.11
N ALA A 62 9.90 14.09 -10.06
CA ALA A 62 9.26 12.81 -9.80
C ALA A 62 8.01 12.94 -8.92
N GLY A 63 7.80 14.08 -8.27
CA GLY A 63 6.74 14.25 -7.26
C GLY A 63 6.84 13.29 -6.09
N ALA A 64 8.06 12.86 -5.76
CA ALA A 64 8.34 11.81 -4.80
C ALA A 64 9.64 12.11 -4.04
N ALA A 65 9.87 11.40 -2.93
CA ALA A 65 11.10 11.50 -2.17
C ALA A 65 11.89 10.18 -2.22
N GLU A 66 13.15 10.24 -2.63
CA GLU A 66 14.06 9.09 -2.57
C GLU A 66 14.62 8.95 -1.14
N VAL A 67 14.56 7.74 -0.59
CA VAL A 67 15.06 7.49 0.77
C VAL A 67 16.59 7.49 0.78
N VAL A 68 17.14 8.36 1.62
CA VAL A 68 18.58 8.48 1.89
C VAL A 68 18.98 7.60 3.07
N GLU A 69 18.14 7.57 4.11
CA GLU A 69 18.34 6.78 5.31
C GLU A 69 17.02 6.16 5.74
N SER A 70 16.97 4.83 5.83
CA SER A 70 15.77 4.10 6.27
C SER A 70 15.92 3.71 7.74
N LYS A 71 14.88 3.97 8.54
CA LYS A 71 14.80 3.60 9.96
C LYS A 71 13.51 2.82 10.23
N GLY A 72 13.65 1.79 11.06
CA GLY A 72 12.54 0.90 11.40
C GLY A 72 12.08 0.04 10.23
N LYS A 73 10.82 -0.42 10.30
CA LYS A 73 10.21 -1.35 9.33
C LYS A 73 9.04 -0.73 8.55
N LEU A 74 8.92 0.61 8.57
CA LEU A 74 7.84 1.34 7.89
C LEU A 74 7.80 1.05 6.39
N TRP A 75 8.99 0.95 5.80
CA TRP A 75 9.18 0.61 4.39
C TRP A 75 8.57 -0.74 3.98
N LEU A 76 8.12 -1.61 4.89
CA LEU A 76 7.40 -2.83 4.52
C LEU A 76 6.01 -2.53 3.95
N THR A 77 5.33 -1.49 4.46
CA THR A 77 3.94 -1.15 4.11
C THR A 77 3.75 0.25 3.54
N THR A 78 4.85 0.98 3.33
CA THR A 78 4.87 2.31 2.68
C THR A 78 6.03 2.41 1.71
N GLY A 79 5.87 3.23 0.67
CA GLY A 79 6.85 3.48 -0.36
C GLY A 79 6.84 2.44 -1.47
N VAL A 80 7.44 2.81 -2.58
CA VAL A 80 7.61 1.99 -3.77
C VAL A 80 9.09 1.85 -4.10
N THR A 81 9.48 0.71 -4.66
CA THR A 81 10.85 0.50 -5.10
C THR A 81 10.97 0.88 -6.58
N ARG A 82 11.88 1.78 -6.91
CA ARG A 82 12.18 2.26 -8.27
C ARG A 82 13.68 2.12 -8.52
N GLY A 83 14.06 1.25 -9.46
CA GLY A 83 15.48 1.03 -9.77
C GLY A 83 16.31 0.59 -8.56
N GLY A 84 15.71 -0.18 -7.65
CA GLY A 84 16.37 -0.64 -6.42
C GLY A 84 16.38 0.38 -5.27
N LYS A 85 15.92 1.61 -5.49
CA LYS A 85 15.77 2.63 -4.45
C LYS A 85 14.35 2.67 -3.92
N LEU A 86 14.21 2.89 -2.61
CA LEU A 86 12.92 3.13 -1.98
C LEU A 86 12.54 4.60 -2.16
N CYS A 87 11.32 4.85 -2.64
CA CYS A 87 10.77 6.17 -2.81
C CYS A 87 9.41 6.26 -2.09
N TYR A 88 9.08 7.43 -1.55
CA TYR A 88 7.76 7.71 -1.00
C TYR A 88 7.00 8.68 -1.92
N ASN A 89 5.72 8.38 -2.18
CA ASN A 89 4.83 9.30 -2.86
C ASN A 89 4.42 10.44 -1.91
N VAL A 90 3.91 11.55 -2.46
CA VAL A 90 3.57 12.76 -1.70
C VAL A 90 2.61 12.53 -0.52
N GLU A 91 1.60 11.66 -0.68
CA GLU A 91 0.65 11.27 0.37
C GLU A 91 1.33 10.51 1.51
N GLU A 92 2.30 9.65 1.17
CA GLU A 92 3.06 8.87 2.12
C GLU A 92 4.01 9.77 2.90
N ILE A 93 4.65 10.73 2.21
CA ILE A 93 5.52 11.74 2.82
C ILE A 93 4.74 12.56 3.84
N GLY A 94 3.58 13.12 3.46
CA GLY A 94 2.76 13.92 4.37
C GLY A 94 2.39 13.15 5.64
N PHE A 95 1.96 11.89 5.49
CA PHE A 95 1.59 11.04 6.62
C PHE A 95 2.80 10.70 7.51
N LEU A 96 3.94 10.34 6.92
CA LEU A 96 5.13 9.95 7.68
C LEU A 96 5.74 11.15 8.42
N VAL A 97 5.73 12.34 7.82
CA VAL A 97 6.18 13.58 8.48
C VAL A 97 5.25 13.96 9.62
N GLU A 98 3.93 13.89 9.44
CA GLU A 98 2.97 14.10 10.54
C GLU A 98 3.18 13.13 11.71
N LYS A 99 3.56 11.88 11.43
CA LYS A 99 3.89 10.88 12.45
C LYS A 99 5.32 10.99 13.00
N SER A 100 6.07 12.03 12.61
CA SER A 100 7.49 12.23 12.97
C SER A 100 8.38 11.03 12.61
N ALA A 101 8.01 10.28 11.59
CA ALA A 101 8.70 9.07 11.13
C ALA A 101 9.62 9.33 9.91
N LEU A 102 9.49 10.50 9.29
CA LEU A 102 10.29 10.92 8.15
C LEU A 102 10.72 12.39 8.32
N ILE A 103 11.98 12.68 8.01
CA ILE A 103 12.51 14.03 7.78
C ILE A 103 12.70 14.17 6.27
N LEU A 104 11.94 15.08 5.67
CA LEU A 104 12.04 15.39 4.25
C LEU A 104 13.13 16.45 4.03
N LEU A 105 14.04 16.19 3.09
CA LEU A 105 15.16 17.07 2.73
C LEU A 105 14.97 17.65 1.34
N ASN A 106 15.44 18.89 1.13
CA ASN A 106 15.57 19.47 -0.20
C ASN A 106 16.89 19.05 -0.89
N ASP A 107 17.15 19.62 -2.06
CA ASP A 107 18.37 19.43 -2.86
C ASP A 107 19.66 19.85 -2.13
N LYS A 108 19.54 20.77 -1.16
CA LYS A 108 20.63 21.29 -0.31
C LYS A 108 20.72 20.60 1.05
N ASP A 109 20.07 19.45 1.23
CA ASP A 109 20.00 18.69 2.47
C ASP A 109 19.42 19.45 3.69
N GLN A 110 18.63 20.49 3.43
CA GLN A 110 17.88 21.22 4.45
C GLN A 110 16.51 20.59 4.64
N THR A 111 16.00 20.63 5.88
CA THR A 111 14.68 20.06 6.20
C THR A 111 13.56 20.91 5.60
N ILE A 112 12.63 20.27 4.92
CA ILE A 112 11.41 20.89 4.40
C ILE A 112 10.35 20.90 5.51
N GLY A 113 9.71 22.05 5.72
CA GLY A 113 8.66 22.20 6.73
C GLY A 113 7.38 21.45 6.35
N ILE A 114 6.55 21.13 7.35
CA ILE A 114 5.26 20.46 7.09
C ILE A 114 4.30 21.34 6.26
N GLU A 115 4.41 22.65 6.38
CA GLU A 115 3.65 23.65 5.61
C GLU A 115 3.94 23.52 4.11
N ASP A 116 5.22 23.51 3.73
CA ASP A 116 5.64 23.31 2.33
C ASP A 116 5.17 21.96 1.77
N ILE A 117 5.11 20.91 2.61
CA ILE A 117 4.61 19.60 2.21
C ILE A 117 3.11 19.65 1.96
N TYR A 118 2.35 20.35 2.81
CA TYR A 118 0.92 20.56 2.57
C TYR A 118 0.65 21.40 1.34
N GLU A 119 1.47 22.40 1.03
CA GLU A 119 1.37 23.14 -0.23
C GLU A 119 1.58 22.21 -1.44
N LYS A 120 2.53 21.29 -1.37
CA LYS A 120 2.75 20.27 -2.42
C LYS A 120 1.56 19.34 -2.59
N ILE A 121 0.89 18.94 -1.50
CA ILE A 121 -0.33 18.11 -1.52
C ILE A 121 -1.52 18.90 -2.06
N ALA A 122 -1.76 20.10 -1.52
CA ALA A 122 -2.89 20.96 -1.90
C ALA A 122 -2.78 21.41 -3.36
N GLY A 123 -1.56 21.56 -3.88
CA GLY A 123 -1.31 21.89 -5.28
C GLY A 123 -1.79 20.82 -6.27
N GLY A 124 -2.02 19.57 -5.85
CA GLY A 124 -2.60 18.52 -6.71
C GLY A 124 -1.69 17.99 -7.83
N LYS A 125 -0.48 18.54 -7.99
CA LYS A 125 0.39 18.31 -9.16
C LYS A 125 0.99 16.90 -9.23
N TYR A 126 1.11 16.20 -8.10
CA TYR A 126 1.83 14.92 -8.00
C TYR A 126 0.90 13.71 -7.84
N GLY A 127 -0.33 13.82 -8.36
CA GLY A 127 -1.33 12.74 -8.33
C GLY A 127 -1.98 12.52 -6.97
N CYS A 128 -1.91 13.50 -6.07
CA CYS A 128 -2.58 13.51 -4.79
C CYS A 128 -3.18 14.89 -4.55
N SER A 129 -4.49 14.96 -4.30
CA SER A 129 -5.14 16.17 -3.78
C SER A 129 -5.23 16.12 -2.26
N TRP A 130 -5.67 17.24 -1.66
CA TRP A 130 -5.96 17.28 -0.22
C TRP A 130 -6.93 16.18 0.23
N ASP A 131 -8.03 15.98 -0.49
CA ASP A 131 -9.02 14.94 -0.16
C ASP A 131 -8.43 13.53 -0.27
N THR A 132 -7.61 13.29 -1.30
CA THR A 132 -6.87 12.03 -1.46
C THR A 132 -5.92 11.78 -0.30
N PHE A 133 -5.23 12.82 0.16
CA PHE A 133 -4.35 12.73 1.33
C PHE A 133 -5.12 12.43 2.62
N GLN A 134 -6.27 13.08 2.85
CA GLN A 134 -7.09 12.80 4.04
C GLN A 134 -7.59 11.35 4.05
N ALA A 135 -8.06 10.84 2.91
CA ALA A 135 -8.48 9.45 2.78
C ALA A 135 -7.32 8.47 3.04
N TYR A 136 -6.15 8.74 2.46
CA TYR A 136 -4.94 7.96 2.69
C TYR A 136 -4.55 7.94 4.18
N LYS A 137 -4.45 9.13 4.79
CA LYS A 137 -4.11 9.31 6.20
C LYS A 137 -5.07 8.56 7.12
N HIS A 138 -6.36 8.60 6.83
CA HIS A 138 -7.37 7.89 7.60
C HIS A 138 -7.17 6.37 7.53
N LEU A 139 -7.06 5.81 6.32
CA LEU A 139 -6.83 4.37 6.13
C LEU A 139 -5.52 3.89 6.76
N LYS A 140 -4.42 4.64 6.58
CA LYS A 140 -3.13 4.30 7.21
C LYS A 140 -3.19 4.36 8.73
N SER A 141 -3.95 5.29 9.30
CA SER A 141 -4.14 5.38 10.76
C SER A 141 -4.92 4.18 11.32
N LEU A 142 -5.79 3.57 10.51
CA LEU A 142 -6.49 2.31 10.83
C LEU A 142 -5.64 1.06 10.58
N GLY A 143 -4.44 1.19 10.01
CA GLY A 143 -3.50 0.08 9.82
C GLY A 143 -3.55 -0.59 8.47
N TYR A 144 -4.43 -0.16 7.59
CA TYR A 144 -4.45 -0.66 6.23
C TYR A 144 -3.12 -0.37 5.53
N ILE A 145 -2.77 -1.26 4.61
CA ILE A 145 -1.70 -1.05 3.64
C ILE A 145 -2.37 -0.42 2.43
N VAL A 146 -1.88 0.76 2.03
CA VAL A 146 -2.54 1.58 1.02
C VAL A 146 -1.50 1.87 -0.07
N GLY A 147 -1.77 1.38 -1.28
CA GLY A 147 -0.96 1.64 -2.47
C GLY A 147 -1.71 2.53 -3.44
N ARG A 148 -0.99 3.37 -4.19
CA ARG A 148 -1.60 4.18 -5.25
C ARG A 148 -2.06 3.27 -6.40
N TYR A 149 -3.30 3.42 -6.84
CA TYR A 149 -3.85 2.60 -7.91
C TYR A 149 -3.07 2.78 -9.21
N GLY A 150 -2.80 1.66 -9.90
CA GLY A 150 -2.05 1.66 -11.16
C GLY A 150 -0.55 1.96 -11.03
N VAL A 151 -0.03 2.08 -9.80
CA VAL A 151 1.38 2.33 -9.53
C VAL A 151 2.01 1.07 -8.92
N PRO A 152 2.87 0.34 -9.66
CA PRO A 152 3.46 -0.89 -9.15
C PRO A 152 4.29 -0.67 -7.89
N TRP A 153 4.22 -1.58 -6.92
CA TRP A 153 5.03 -1.51 -5.70
C TRP A 153 6.53 -1.63 -5.94
N THR A 154 6.94 -2.40 -6.95
CA THR A 154 8.35 -2.62 -7.31
C THR A 154 8.53 -2.51 -8.82
N LEU A 155 9.42 -1.63 -9.27
CA LEU A 155 9.84 -1.52 -10.66
C LEU A 155 11.34 -1.82 -10.73
N LYS A 156 11.71 -2.92 -11.40
CA LYS A 156 13.10 -3.28 -11.67
C LYS A 156 13.56 -2.59 -12.95
N ASN A 157 14.76 -2.02 -12.95
CA ASN A 157 15.36 -1.51 -14.18
C ASN A 157 15.72 -2.71 -15.06
N SER A 158 15.01 -2.92 -16.16
CA SER A 158 15.43 -3.86 -17.19
C SER A 158 16.61 -3.22 -17.94
N SER A 159 17.80 -3.76 -17.77
CA SER A 159 18.91 -3.50 -18.70
C SER A 159 18.55 -4.06 -20.08
N THR A 160 18.10 -3.17 -20.97
CA THR A 160 18.03 -3.24 -22.45
C THR A 160 17.35 -4.42 -23.18
N SER A 161 16.52 -4.01 -24.15
CA SER A 161 16.05 -4.65 -25.40
C SER A 161 15.00 -5.78 -25.36
N ASP A 162 13.87 -5.45 -26.00
CA ASP A 162 12.92 -6.27 -26.76
C ASP A 162 12.15 -7.39 -26.06
N THR A 163 10.85 -7.16 -25.83
CA THR A 163 9.76 -7.90 -26.48
C THR A 163 8.44 -7.18 -26.25
N ASN A 164 7.81 -6.74 -27.34
CA ASN A 164 6.45 -6.23 -27.40
C ASN A 164 5.44 -7.27 -26.90
N GLN A 165 4.56 -6.89 -25.97
CA GLN A 165 3.15 -7.30 -26.02
C GLN A 165 2.24 -6.14 -25.57
N SER A 166 1.77 -5.42 -26.60
CA SER A 166 0.37 -5.03 -26.82
C SER A 166 -0.42 -4.36 -25.69
N PHE A 167 -0.53 -3.04 -25.79
CA PHE A 167 -1.84 -2.38 -25.75
C PHE A 167 -1.95 -1.41 -26.93
N ASN A 168 -2.71 -1.84 -27.94
CA ASN A 168 -3.37 -1.10 -29.01
C ASN A 168 -2.69 0.17 -29.56
N LYS A 169 -2.08 0.00 -30.74
CA LYS A 169 -1.78 1.05 -31.70
C LYS A 169 -3.10 1.57 -32.29
N VAL A 170 -3.48 2.80 -31.94
CA VAL A 170 -4.35 3.64 -32.79
C VAL A 170 -3.51 4.81 -33.27
N ASP A 171 -3.58 4.98 -34.58
CA ASP A 171 -2.82 5.87 -35.43
C ASP A 171 -2.99 7.35 -35.05
N GLY A 172 -1.98 8.15 -35.39
CA GLY A 172 -1.83 9.53 -34.97
C GLY A 172 -2.98 10.42 -35.41
N THR A 173 -3.70 11.00 -34.45
CA THR A 173 -4.22 12.39 -34.34
C THR A 173 -5.01 12.56 -33.02
N CYS A 174 -4.47 12.09 -31.88
CA CYS A 174 -5.19 12.20 -30.59
C CYS A 174 -4.40 12.89 -29.46
N SER A 175 -3.32 13.59 -29.80
CA SER A 175 -2.51 14.33 -28.80
C SER A 175 -3.30 15.46 -28.15
N ASP A 176 -4.14 16.17 -28.92
CA ASP A 176 -4.84 17.35 -28.42
C ASP A 176 -6.14 16.98 -27.70
N ILE A 177 -6.87 15.97 -28.19
CA ILE A 177 -8.12 15.52 -27.57
C ILE A 177 -7.85 14.91 -26.19
N THR A 178 -6.83 14.06 -26.03
CA THR A 178 -6.52 13.44 -24.72
C THR A 178 -6.03 14.47 -23.69
N LYS A 179 -5.41 15.56 -24.14
CA LYS A 179 -5.00 16.69 -23.31
C LYS A 179 -6.19 17.56 -22.93
N SER A 180 -7.07 17.87 -23.89
CA SER A 180 -8.34 18.56 -23.64
C SER A 180 -9.34 17.74 -22.80
N LEU A 181 -9.35 16.41 -22.88
CA LEU A 181 -10.16 15.52 -22.03
C LEU A 181 -9.55 15.33 -20.62
N LYS A 182 -8.28 15.70 -20.40
CA LYS A 182 -7.67 15.81 -19.07
C LYS A 182 -7.92 17.18 -18.45
N GLU A 183 -8.03 18.22 -19.27
CA GLU A 183 -8.38 19.59 -18.87
C GLU A 183 -9.90 19.76 -18.67
N MET A 184 -10.74 19.04 -19.43
CA MET A 184 -12.15 18.85 -19.17
C MET A 184 -12.31 17.70 -18.18
N HIS A 185 -12.82 17.98 -16.97
CA HIS A 185 -13.17 16.97 -15.97
C HIS A 185 -14.23 15.98 -16.48
N ILE A 186 -13.87 15.05 -17.37
CA ILE A 186 -14.76 13.97 -17.77
C ILE A 186 -14.63 12.88 -16.72
N ASP A 187 -15.62 12.92 -15.83
CA ASP A 187 -15.97 11.97 -14.77
C ASP A 187 -15.89 10.50 -15.23
N ARG A 188 -14.69 9.95 -15.31
CA ARG A 188 -14.50 8.51 -15.13
C ARG A 188 -13.95 8.33 -13.73
N LEU A 189 -14.77 7.77 -12.85
CA LEU A 189 -14.38 7.45 -11.49
C LEU A 189 -13.28 6.40 -11.51
N THR A 190 -12.02 6.82 -11.45
CA THR A 190 -10.89 5.90 -11.33
C THR A 190 -10.55 5.70 -9.86
N PRO A 191 -10.19 4.47 -9.44
CA PRO A 191 -9.68 4.26 -8.11
C PRO A 191 -8.44 5.11 -7.86
N SER A 192 -8.36 5.67 -6.66
CA SER A 192 -7.19 6.38 -6.17
C SER A 192 -6.22 5.43 -5.47
N PHE A 193 -6.74 4.42 -4.76
CA PHE A 193 -5.93 3.49 -3.98
C PHE A 193 -6.34 2.03 -4.13
N GLU A 194 -5.35 1.17 -4.02
CA GLU A 194 -5.48 -0.25 -3.70
C GLU A 194 -5.28 -0.43 -2.20
N VAL A 195 -6.21 -1.12 -1.53
CA VAL A 195 -6.17 -1.25 -0.06
C VAL A 195 -6.09 -2.71 0.35
N TYR A 196 -5.13 -3.03 1.22
CA TYR A 196 -4.87 -4.36 1.75
C TYR A 196 -5.00 -4.36 3.27
N LEU A 197 -5.38 -5.51 3.85
CA LEU A 197 -5.62 -5.65 5.28
C LEU A 197 -4.37 -5.40 6.14
N PRO A 198 -4.54 -4.81 7.34
CA PRO A 198 -3.49 -4.77 8.36
C PRO A 198 -3.03 -6.18 8.74
N ASN A 199 -1.79 -6.31 9.20
CA ASN A 199 -1.22 -7.56 9.74
C ASN A 199 -1.30 -8.76 8.78
N SER A 200 -1.43 -8.50 7.48
CA SER A 200 -1.36 -9.53 6.44
C SER A 200 0.10 -9.88 6.14
N MET A 201 0.35 -11.04 5.54
CA MET A 201 1.67 -11.44 5.01
C MET A 201 2.02 -10.71 3.70
N PHE A 202 1.78 -9.38 3.68
CA PHE A 202 1.88 -8.55 2.50
C PHE A 202 3.33 -8.42 2.03
N LYS A 203 3.58 -8.69 0.74
CA LYS A 203 4.89 -8.55 0.12
C LYS A 203 4.79 -7.60 -1.06
N LYS A 204 5.55 -6.50 -1.06
CA LYS A 204 5.59 -5.55 -2.20
C LYS A 204 5.99 -6.17 -3.54
N SER A 205 6.75 -7.26 -3.51
CA SER A 205 7.14 -8.00 -4.73
C SER A 205 5.99 -8.86 -5.28
N SER A 206 5.01 -9.20 -4.45
CA SER A 206 3.85 -10.01 -4.80
C SER A 206 2.68 -9.64 -3.86
N PRO A 207 2.05 -8.46 -4.07
CA PRO A 207 1.07 -7.90 -3.13
C PRO A 207 -0.24 -8.70 -3.07
N GLY A 208 -0.48 -9.58 -4.07
CA GLY A 208 -1.77 -10.24 -4.25
C GLY A 208 -2.83 -9.27 -4.77
N ALA A 209 -4.09 -9.70 -4.75
CA ALA A 209 -5.22 -8.82 -5.05
C ALA A 209 -5.53 -7.93 -3.83
N PRO A 210 -5.83 -6.63 -4.03
CA PRO A 210 -6.29 -5.77 -2.95
C PRO A 210 -7.64 -6.24 -2.42
N ASN A 211 -7.90 -5.96 -1.15
CA ASN A 211 -9.17 -6.27 -0.49
C ASN A 211 -10.30 -5.38 -1.00
N PHE A 212 -9.99 -4.14 -1.37
CA PHE A 212 -10.89 -3.25 -2.09
C PHE A 212 -10.10 -2.15 -2.80
N LEU A 213 -10.71 -1.54 -3.81
CA LEU A 213 -10.23 -0.32 -4.44
C LEU A 213 -10.99 0.89 -3.88
N LEU A 214 -10.27 1.95 -3.54
CA LEU A 214 -10.86 3.19 -3.03
C LEU A 214 -11.03 4.22 -4.13
N CYS A 215 -12.27 4.63 -4.38
CA CYS A 215 -12.66 5.69 -5.29
C CYS A 215 -13.05 6.95 -4.50
N LEU A 216 -12.52 8.12 -4.86
CA LEU A 216 -12.94 9.37 -4.21
C LEU A 216 -14.20 9.93 -4.88
N LEU A 217 -15.21 10.20 -4.06
CA LEU A 217 -16.41 10.90 -4.48
C LEU A 217 -16.10 12.38 -4.61
N ARG A 218 -16.15 12.89 -5.83
CA ARG A 218 -16.10 14.33 -6.10
C ARG A 218 -17.51 14.91 -6.01
N ASN A 219 -17.63 16.25 -6.05
CA ASN A 219 -18.86 17.03 -5.81
C ASN A 219 -20.08 16.70 -6.69
N LYS A 220 -20.00 15.69 -7.56
CA LYS A 220 -21.10 15.23 -8.39
C LYS A 220 -21.50 13.82 -7.98
N PRO A 221 -22.79 13.59 -7.63
CA PRO A 221 -23.29 12.25 -7.39
C PRO A 221 -23.22 11.43 -8.68
N PHE A 222 -22.70 10.20 -8.58
CA PHE A 222 -22.59 9.29 -9.72
C PHE A 222 -23.95 8.73 -10.10
N ALA A 223 -24.17 8.54 -11.40
CA ALA A 223 -25.34 7.81 -11.85
C ALA A 223 -25.18 6.32 -11.53
N ARG A 224 -26.29 5.63 -11.18
CA ARG A 224 -26.28 4.19 -10.88
C ARG A 224 -25.57 3.36 -11.97
N VAL A 225 -25.86 3.67 -13.24
CA VAL A 225 -25.26 2.99 -14.40
C VAL A 225 -23.74 3.15 -14.43
N GLU A 226 -23.20 4.31 -14.03
CA GLU A 226 -21.76 4.55 -13.98
C GLU A 226 -21.10 3.70 -12.87
N LEU A 227 -21.76 3.58 -11.71
CA LEU A 227 -21.28 2.74 -10.60
C LEU A 227 -21.27 1.26 -10.99
N GLU A 228 -22.35 0.76 -11.59
CA GLU A 228 -22.47 -0.63 -12.04
C GLU A 228 -21.45 -0.97 -13.14
N MET A 229 -21.26 -0.08 -14.12
CA MET A 229 -20.23 -0.25 -15.14
C MET A 229 -18.83 -0.31 -14.51
N LEU A 230 -18.60 0.50 -13.48
CA LEU A 230 -17.30 0.59 -12.84
C LEU A 230 -16.96 -0.67 -12.04
N GLU A 231 -17.90 -1.19 -11.27
CA GLU A 231 -17.73 -2.44 -10.50
C GLU A 231 -17.40 -3.62 -11.43
N ASN A 232 -18.04 -3.68 -12.59
CA ASN A 232 -17.78 -4.70 -13.61
C ASN A 232 -16.38 -4.57 -14.25
N ASN A 233 -15.76 -3.39 -14.23
CA ASN A 233 -14.47 -3.14 -14.90
C ASN A 233 -13.24 -3.59 -14.08
N PHE A 234 -13.39 -3.85 -12.78
CA PHE A 234 -12.25 -4.13 -11.89
C PHE A 234 -12.12 -5.58 -11.45
N GLY A 235 -12.52 -6.52 -12.32
CA GLY A 235 -12.22 -7.94 -12.15
C GLY A 235 -12.80 -8.55 -10.87
N GLY A 236 -13.92 -8.02 -10.37
CA GLY A 236 -14.58 -8.48 -9.15
C GLY A 236 -13.95 -8.01 -7.84
N ILE A 237 -12.96 -7.10 -7.88
CA ILE A 237 -12.43 -6.48 -6.67
C ILE A 237 -13.47 -5.47 -6.14
N PRO A 238 -13.87 -5.55 -4.85
CA PRO A 238 -14.86 -4.64 -4.29
C PRO A 238 -14.43 -3.18 -4.40
N LEU A 239 -15.39 -2.30 -4.73
CA LEU A 239 -15.20 -0.86 -4.72
C LEU A 239 -15.71 -0.27 -3.40
N LYS A 240 -14.93 0.67 -2.86
CA LYS A 240 -15.38 1.54 -1.77
C LYS A 240 -15.24 2.98 -2.20
N TYR A 241 -16.20 3.79 -1.79
CA TYR A 241 -16.29 5.19 -2.13
C TYR A 241 -15.94 6.01 -0.91
N CYS A 242 -15.14 7.05 -1.08
CA CYS A 242 -14.72 7.92 0.00
C CYS A 242 -15.13 9.35 -0.29
N HIS A 243 -15.88 9.94 0.63
CA HIS A 243 -16.19 11.36 0.65
C HIS A 243 -15.39 12.05 1.75
N VAL A 244 -14.75 13.16 1.41
CA VAL A 244 -14.10 14.05 2.37
C VAL A 244 -14.89 15.34 2.38
N ASP A 245 -15.43 15.72 3.54
CA ASP A 245 -16.18 16.97 3.68
C ASP A 245 -15.24 18.18 3.78
N ASN A 246 -15.80 19.39 3.71
CA ASN A 246 -15.02 20.63 3.81
C ASN A 246 -14.28 20.80 5.15
N ASN A 247 -14.63 20.02 6.17
CA ASN A 247 -13.98 20.01 7.48
C ASN A 247 -12.91 18.91 7.60
N GLY A 248 -12.63 18.16 6.52
CA GLY A 248 -11.67 17.07 6.48
C GLY A 248 -12.16 15.76 7.09
N ARG A 249 -13.48 15.60 7.35
CA ARG A 249 -14.03 14.34 7.83
C ARG A 249 -14.14 13.35 6.69
N VAL A 250 -13.62 12.15 6.92
CA VAL A 250 -13.58 11.07 5.94
C VAL A 250 -14.75 10.11 6.20
N SER A 251 -15.57 9.88 5.18
CA SER A 251 -16.68 8.91 5.20
C SER A 251 -16.48 7.87 4.11
N PHE A 252 -16.64 6.59 4.45
CA PHE A 252 -16.57 5.48 3.50
C PHE A 252 -17.98 4.95 3.23
N LEU A 253 -18.30 4.75 1.96
CA LEU A 253 -19.56 4.22 1.48
C LEU A 253 -19.30 2.98 0.61
N CYS A 254 -20.21 2.03 0.68
CA CYS A 254 -20.38 0.95 -0.30
C CYS A 254 -21.82 0.97 -0.77
N PHE A 255 -22.05 0.57 -2.01
CA PHE A 255 -23.37 0.42 -2.56
C PHE A 255 -23.60 -1.07 -2.79
N ASP A 256 -24.73 -1.57 -2.30
CA ASP A 256 -25.14 -2.95 -2.49
C ASP A 256 -26.54 -2.95 -3.11
N GLU A 257 -26.78 -3.88 -4.03
CA GLU A 257 -28.12 -4.09 -4.56
C GLU A 257 -28.94 -4.93 -3.58
N VAL A 258 -30.06 -4.37 -3.11
CA VAL A 258 -30.98 -5.06 -2.20
C VAL A 258 -32.32 -5.22 -2.91
N ALA A 259 -32.70 -6.46 -3.20
CA ALA A 259 -34.02 -6.79 -3.71
C ALA A 259 -35.07 -6.69 -2.58
N LEU A 260 -36.03 -5.79 -2.73
CA LEU A 260 -37.13 -5.69 -1.78
C LEU A 260 -38.17 -6.80 -2.01
N PRO A 261 -38.75 -7.39 -0.95
CA PRO A 261 -39.84 -8.35 -1.10
C PRO A 261 -41.01 -7.73 -1.86
N ARG A 262 -41.57 -8.44 -2.83
CA ARG A 262 -42.84 -8.05 -3.44
C ARG A 262 -43.94 -8.41 -2.46
N LEU A 263 -44.66 -7.40 -1.96
CA LEU A 263 -45.85 -7.64 -1.15
C LEU A 263 -46.93 -8.30 -2.03
N PRO A 264 -47.71 -9.25 -1.47
CA PRO A 264 -48.76 -9.96 -2.19
C PRO A 264 -49.90 -9.06 -2.66
#